data_AF-A0A3Q7I9L4-F1
#
_entry.id   AF-A0A3Q7I9L4-F1
#
_cell.length_a   1.000
_cell.length_b   1.000
_cell.length_c   1.000
_cell.angle_alpha   90.00
_cell.angle_beta   90.00
_cell.angle_gamma   90.00
#
_symmetry.space_group_name_H-M   'P 1'
#
loop_
_entity.id
_entity.type
_entity.pdbx_description
1 polymer ?
#
loop_
_entity_poly.entity_id
_entity_poly.type
_entity_poly.pdbx_seq_one_letter_code
_entity_poly.pdbx_strand_id
1 'polypeptide(L)'
;FPNHQPHRLLFHQNPNDQNTLLPPPPAIAYLISGSTKDTSRIIRLLFAVYHPRNQYLLHLDKKASQYERDDLALYVQSVPLFKAAQNVNFIGKADFVYPMGASALSATLHGASILLRVSAHWDWFINLSADDYPLVTQDDLLHILSYLPKDLNFVNHTSYIGWRESRKLKPIVVDPGLYLEEEDEVFYATQKRELPDAYRLFSGSSSSILSRKFIEFCILGTDNLPRTLLMYLSNSPSSSSVYFPTILCNSRKFNRTTINHNLRYASFNSRKEALPLNTSNFNDLVMSGAVFAAPFEANNPILDQIDSELLHHKYDEPVPGGWCLGENETDKCTVWGDAEVLRPGPGAQRLEERFVQIFSNGTFRSSRCVYE
;
A
#
# COMPACT_ATOMS: atom_id res chain seq x y z
N PHE A 1 -9.13 -13.69 -19.19
CA PHE A 1 -9.27 -12.32 -19.74
C PHE A 1 -9.22 -12.36 -21.26
N PRO A 2 -10.14 -11.72 -21.99
CA PRO A 2 -10.03 -11.61 -23.42
C PRO A 2 -9.08 -10.45 -23.75
N ASN A 3 -7.77 -10.67 -23.57
CA ASN A 3 -6.74 -9.83 -24.19
C ASN A 3 -5.61 -10.66 -24.80
N HIS A 4 -5.96 -11.86 -25.26
CA HIS A 4 -5.14 -12.65 -26.18
C HIS A 4 -6.02 -13.31 -27.24
N GLN A 5 -6.50 -12.53 -28.22
CA GLN A 5 -6.51 -12.88 -29.66
C GLN A 5 -7.19 -11.77 -30.52
N PRO A 6 -6.81 -11.64 -31.81
CA PRO A 6 -7.06 -10.45 -32.61
C PRO A 6 -8.35 -10.59 -33.44
N HIS A 7 -9.50 -10.24 -32.87
CA HIS A 7 -10.67 -9.93 -33.68
C HIS A 7 -11.32 -8.66 -33.14
N ARG A 8 -10.78 -7.52 -33.57
CA ARG A 8 -11.50 -6.23 -33.56
C ARG A 8 -12.76 -6.41 -34.40
N LEU A 9 -13.92 -6.49 -33.76
CA LEU A 9 -15.16 -6.11 -34.42
C LEU A 9 -15.10 -4.58 -34.59
N LEU A 10 -14.74 -4.17 -35.80
CA LEU A 10 -14.71 -2.79 -36.24
C LEU A 10 -16.15 -2.27 -36.29
N PHE A 11 -16.60 -1.59 -35.22
CA PHE A 11 -17.60 -0.55 -35.41
C PHE A 11 -16.93 0.59 -36.19
N HIS A 12 -17.51 0.94 -37.34
CA HIS A 12 -17.04 2.02 -38.20
C HIS A 12 -16.89 3.31 -37.38
N GLN A 13 -15.64 3.70 -37.10
CA GLN A 13 -15.33 5.02 -36.56
C GLN A 13 -15.27 6.02 -37.71
N ASN A 14 -16.04 7.09 -37.57
CA ASN A 14 -15.98 8.26 -38.44
C ASN A 14 -14.57 8.89 -38.35
N PRO A 15 -13.94 9.29 -39.48
CA PRO A 15 -12.55 9.79 -39.47
C PRO A 15 -12.34 11.17 -38.81
N ASN A 16 -13.38 11.77 -38.22
CA ASN A 16 -13.36 13.14 -37.71
C ASN A 16 -13.43 13.28 -36.18
N ASP A 17 -13.48 12.18 -35.42
CA ASP A 17 -13.38 12.28 -33.95
C ASP A 17 -11.91 12.34 -33.53
N GLN A 18 -11.34 13.55 -33.52
CA GLN A 18 -10.17 13.88 -32.70
C GLN A 18 -10.55 13.90 -31.21
N ASN A 19 -11.11 12.80 -30.70
CA ASN A 19 -11.16 12.57 -29.26
C ASN A 19 -9.74 12.23 -28.83
N THR A 20 -9.06 13.21 -28.23
CA THR A 20 -7.88 13.00 -27.39
C THR A 20 -8.17 11.84 -26.45
N LEU A 21 -7.63 10.65 -26.76
CA LEU A 21 -7.72 9.48 -25.89
C LEU A 21 -7.09 9.88 -24.56
N LEU A 22 -7.94 10.08 -23.53
CA LEU A 22 -7.47 10.24 -22.17
C LEU A 22 -6.56 9.05 -21.85
N PRO A 23 -5.40 9.25 -21.21
CA PRO A 23 -4.52 8.15 -20.86
C PRO A 23 -5.32 7.14 -20.01
N PRO A 24 -5.08 5.83 -20.21
CA PRO A 24 -5.83 4.82 -19.50
C PRO A 24 -5.62 4.98 -17.98
N PRO A 25 -6.62 4.62 -17.16
CA PRO A 25 -6.49 4.73 -15.71
C PRO A 25 -5.22 4.04 -15.20
N PRO A 26 -4.62 4.55 -14.11
CA PRO A 26 -3.44 3.93 -13.56
C PRO A 26 -3.70 2.52 -13.07
N ALA A 27 -2.63 1.79 -12.79
CA ALA A 27 -2.68 0.49 -12.15
C ALA A 27 -1.86 0.49 -10.86
N ILE A 28 -2.35 -0.20 -9.83
CA ILE A 28 -1.72 -0.27 -8.52
C ILE A 28 -1.23 -1.69 -8.26
N ALA A 29 -0.03 -1.81 -7.70
CA ALA A 29 0.54 -3.04 -7.18
C ALA A 29 0.41 -3.06 -5.65
N TYR A 30 -0.45 -3.95 -5.15
CA TYR A 30 -0.68 -4.16 -3.72
C TYR A 30 0.17 -5.32 -3.21
N LEU A 31 0.94 -5.06 -2.15
CA LEU A 31 1.45 -6.11 -1.27
C LEU A 31 0.55 -6.17 -0.04
N ILE A 32 -0.19 -7.28 0.11
CA ILE A 32 -1.07 -7.50 1.27
C ILE A 32 -0.42 -8.55 2.15
N SER A 33 -0.05 -8.16 3.37
CA SER A 33 0.71 -8.99 4.30
C SER A 33 -0.09 -9.29 5.57
N GLY A 34 0.06 -10.49 6.11
CA GLY A 34 -0.49 -10.87 7.41
C GLY A 34 0.35 -11.94 8.08
N SER A 35 -0.13 -12.41 9.23
CA SER A 35 0.52 -13.41 10.06
C SER A 35 -0.47 -14.55 10.37
N THR A 36 -0.17 -15.36 11.38
CA THR A 36 -1.04 -16.43 11.86
C THR A 36 -2.46 -15.90 12.12
N LYS A 37 -3.48 -16.63 11.64
CA LYS A 37 -4.93 -16.31 11.75
C LYS A 37 -5.41 -15.09 10.95
N ASP A 38 -4.60 -14.52 10.06
CA ASP A 38 -5.02 -13.39 9.22
C ASP A 38 -5.63 -13.79 7.87
N THR A 39 -5.72 -15.10 7.54
CA THR A 39 -6.23 -15.57 6.23
C THR A 39 -7.57 -14.94 5.84
N SER A 40 -8.57 -14.96 6.72
CA SER A 40 -9.90 -14.39 6.44
C SER A 40 -9.86 -12.87 6.26
N ARG A 41 -8.98 -12.19 7.00
CA ARG A 41 -8.81 -10.74 6.94
C ARG A 41 -8.15 -10.31 5.63
N ILE A 42 -7.12 -11.05 5.20
CA ILE A 42 -6.48 -10.85 3.89
C ILE A 42 -7.49 -11.06 2.77
N ILE A 43 -8.33 -12.10 2.84
CA ILE A 43 -9.36 -12.37 1.83
C ILE A 43 -10.38 -11.22 1.75
N ARG A 44 -10.92 -10.79 2.90
CA ARG A 44 -11.86 -9.66 2.97
C ARG A 44 -11.24 -8.37 2.43
N LEU A 45 -10.01 -8.07 2.85
CA LEU A 45 -9.26 -6.92 2.35
C LEU A 45 -9.02 -7.00 0.84
N LEU A 46 -8.63 -8.18 0.32
CA LEU A 46 -8.42 -8.41 -1.11
C LEU A 46 -9.69 -8.08 -1.89
N PHE A 47 -10.87 -8.57 -1.46
CA PHE A 47 -12.14 -8.24 -2.10
C PHE A 47 -12.45 -6.73 -2.04
N ALA A 48 -12.20 -6.09 -0.89
CA ALA A 48 -12.42 -4.65 -0.70
C ALA A 48 -11.52 -3.77 -1.60
N VAL A 49 -10.29 -4.21 -1.89
CA VAL A 49 -9.35 -3.48 -2.76
C VAL A 49 -9.24 -4.06 -4.18
N TYR A 50 -10.09 -5.01 -4.57
CA TYR A 50 -9.96 -5.70 -5.86
C TYR A 50 -10.39 -4.82 -7.05
N HIS A 51 -9.56 -4.81 -8.10
CA HIS A 51 -9.87 -4.23 -9.39
C HIS A 51 -9.05 -4.98 -10.48
N PRO A 52 -9.63 -5.32 -11.65
CA PRO A 52 -8.96 -6.10 -12.69
C PRO A 52 -7.66 -5.50 -13.23
N ARG A 53 -7.47 -4.17 -13.17
CA ARG A 53 -6.24 -3.49 -13.61
C ARG A 53 -5.06 -3.65 -12.66
N ASN A 54 -5.35 -3.87 -11.39
CA ASN A 54 -4.34 -3.88 -10.34
C ASN A 54 -3.64 -5.24 -10.26
N GLN A 55 -2.52 -5.26 -9.54
CA GLN A 55 -1.73 -6.45 -9.25
C GLN A 55 -1.72 -6.68 -7.74
N TYR A 56 -1.90 -7.93 -7.33
CA TYR A 56 -1.95 -8.30 -5.91
C TYR A 56 -0.90 -9.36 -5.63
N LEU A 57 -0.10 -9.13 -4.60
CA LEU A 57 0.83 -10.10 -4.06
C LEU A 57 0.50 -10.32 -2.59
N LEU A 58 0.08 -11.54 -2.27
CA LEU A 58 -0.29 -11.94 -0.93
C LEU A 58 0.90 -12.58 -0.22
N HIS A 59 1.10 -12.20 1.05
CA HIS A 59 2.14 -12.71 1.91
C HIS A 59 1.56 -13.04 3.28
N LEU A 60 1.77 -14.29 3.71
CA LEU A 60 1.67 -14.66 5.12
C LEU A 60 3.08 -14.95 5.59
N ASP A 61 3.47 -14.31 6.70
CA ASP A 61 4.81 -14.47 7.26
C ASP A 61 5.09 -15.92 7.71
N LYS A 62 6.33 -16.17 8.15
CA LYS A 62 6.75 -17.50 8.64
C LYS A 62 6.09 -17.94 9.95
N LYS A 63 5.40 -17.04 10.68
CA LYS A 63 4.64 -17.41 11.90
C LYS A 63 3.33 -18.11 11.54
N ALA A 64 2.73 -17.76 10.40
CA ALA A 64 1.66 -18.55 9.83
C ALA A 64 2.17 -19.95 9.48
N SER A 65 1.33 -20.97 9.67
CA SER A 65 1.68 -22.34 9.30
C SER A 65 1.75 -22.50 7.77
N GLN A 66 2.44 -23.55 7.29
CA GLN A 66 2.40 -23.88 5.86
C GLN A 66 0.97 -24.21 5.41
N TYR A 67 0.18 -24.83 6.28
CA TYR A 67 -1.23 -25.08 6.03
C TYR A 67 -2.02 -23.79 5.77
N GLU A 68 -1.86 -22.75 6.59
CA GLU A 68 -2.56 -21.46 6.37
C GLU A 68 -2.15 -20.79 5.05
N ARG A 69 -0.86 -20.90 4.67
CA ARG A 69 -0.36 -20.41 3.37
C ARG A 69 -0.98 -21.16 2.20
N ASP A 70 -1.03 -22.48 2.28
CA ASP A 70 -1.58 -23.33 1.23
C ASP A 70 -3.11 -23.13 1.13
N ASP A 71 -3.81 -23.03 2.26
CA ASP A 71 -5.25 -22.78 2.35
C ASP A 71 -5.63 -21.43 1.72
N LEU A 72 -4.89 -20.35 2.03
CA LEU A 72 -5.09 -19.05 1.40
C LEU A 72 -4.90 -19.12 -0.13
N ALA A 73 -3.87 -19.82 -0.59
CA ALA A 73 -3.60 -19.98 -2.02
C ALA A 73 -4.70 -20.79 -2.73
N LEU A 74 -5.16 -21.89 -2.13
CA LEU A 74 -6.24 -22.73 -2.64
C LEU A 74 -7.56 -21.95 -2.68
N TYR A 75 -7.88 -21.18 -1.64
CA TYR A 75 -9.08 -20.35 -1.59
C TYR A 75 -9.10 -19.35 -2.75
N VAL A 76 -8.04 -18.57 -2.94
CA VAL A 76 -7.98 -17.57 -4.03
C VAL A 76 -8.05 -18.23 -5.40
N GLN A 77 -7.43 -19.40 -5.59
CA GLN A 77 -7.53 -20.16 -6.84
C GLN A 77 -8.95 -20.70 -7.09
N SER A 78 -9.73 -20.92 -6.03
CA SER A 78 -11.12 -21.36 -6.13
C SER A 78 -12.08 -20.24 -6.57
N VAL A 79 -11.75 -18.98 -6.29
CA VAL A 79 -12.56 -17.82 -6.69
C VAL A 79 -12.46 -17.62 -8.20
N PRO A 80 -13.56 -17.76 -8.97
CA PRO A 80 -13.54 -17.64 -10.44
C PRO A 80 -12.99 -16.30 -10.92
N LEU A 81 -13.23 -15.23 -10.15
CA LEU A 81 -12.73 -13.89 -10.42
C LEU A 81 -11.20 -13.83 -10.52
N PHE A 82 -10.53 -14.19 -9.44
CA PHE A 82 -9.08 -14.14 -9.34
C PHE A 82 -8.44 -15.14 -10.32
N LYS A 83 -9.06 -16.30 -10.50
CA LYS A 83 -8.60 -17.31 -11.46
C LYS A 83 -8.68 -16.83 -12.90
N ALA A 84 -9.75 -16.18 -13.34
CA ALA A 84 -9.82 -15.70 -14.73
C ALA A 84 -8.98 -14.44 -14.96
N ALA A 85 -8.69 -13.67 -13.90
CA ALA A 85 -7.85 -12.46 -13.94
C ALA A 85 -6.36 -12.66 -13.88
N GLN A 86 -5.89 -13.71 -13.20
CA GLN A 86 -4.46 -14.03 -13.13
C GLN A 86 -3.61 -12.84 -12.61
N ASN A 87 -4.20 -11.97 -11.79
CA ASN A 87 -3.56 -10.78 -11.22
C ASN A 87 -3.39 -10.87 -9.69
N VAL A 88 -3.68 -12.02 -9.09
CA VAL A 88 -3.45 -12.31 -7.66
C VAL A 88 -2.40 -13.41 -7.55
N ASN A 89 -1.28 -13.10 -6.89
CA ASN A 89 -0.11 -13.96 -6.75
C ASN A 89 0.26 -14.14 -5.26
N PHE A 90 1.11 -15.11 -4.96
CA PHE A 90 1.53 -15.47 -3.60
C PHE A 90 3.04 -15.50 -3.47
N ILE A 91 3.54 -15.08 -2.32
CA ILE A 91 4.94 -15.33 -1.94
C ILE A 91 5.05 -16.75 -1.38
N GLY A 92 5.65 -17.66 -2.17
CA GLY A 92 5.84 -19.04 -1.76
C GLY A 92 6.91 -19.21 -0.67
N LYS A 93 8.03 -18.47 -0.75
CA LYS A 93 9.07 -18.46 0.29
C LYS A 93 8.79 -17.30 1.25
N ALA A 94 7.99 -17.59 2.27
CA ALA A 94 7.62 -16.61 3.29
C ALA A 94 8.83 -16.04 4.05
N ASP A 95 8.69 -14.80 4.48
CA ASP A 95 9.68 -14.06 5.27
C ASP A 95 9.27 -14.06 6.74
N PHE A 96 10.24 -13.91 7.65
CA PHE A 96 9.92 -13.43 8.99
C PHE A 96 9.60 -11.93 8.95
N VAL A 97 8.62 -11.51 9.75
CA VAL A 97 8.19 -10.12 9.81
C VAL A 97 8.10 -9.68 11.26
N TYR A 98 9.09 -8.92 11.70
CA TYR A 98 9.06 -8.20 12.98
C TYR A 98 8.86 -6.72 12.75
N PRO A 99 7.71 -6.13 13.13
CA PRO A 99 7.44 -4.71 12.93
C PRO A 99 8.50 -3.78 13.56
N MET A 100 9.10 -4.22 14.66
CA MET A 100 10.17 -3.47 15.34
C MET A 100 11.54 -3.66 14.71
N GLY A 101 11.76 -4.71 13.92
CA GLY A 101 13.05 -5.06 13.34
C GLY A 101 13.20 -4.68 11.86
N ALA A 102 14.32 -5.09 11.28
CA ALA A 102 14.65 -4.86 9.88
C ALA A 102 13.99 -5.88 8.92
N SER A 103 13.57 -7.03 9.45
CA SER A 103 12.87 -8.08 8.71
C SER A 103 11.56 -7.58 8.08
N ALA A 104 10.80 -6.70 8.73
CA ALA A 104 9.60 -6.09 8.14
C ALA A 104 9.90 -5.26 6.88
N LEU A 105 11.01 -4.50 6.90
CA LEU A 105 11.47 -3.77 5.72
C LEU A 105 11.95 -4.74 4.63
N SER A 106 12.70 -5.77 5.02
CA SER A 106 13.18 -6.82 4.12
C SER A 106 12.02 -7.50 3.38
N ALA A 107 10.98 -7.91 4.10
CA ALA A 107 9.78 -8.52 3.51
C ALA A 107 9.04 -7.58 2.55
N THR A 108 8.93 -6.29 2.91
CA THR A 108 8.32 -5.28 2.02
C THR A 108 9.11 -5.14 0.71
N LEU A 109 10.45 -5.08 0.78
CA LEU A 109 11.31 -4.98 -0.40
C LEU A 109 11.34 -6.28 -1.21
N HIS A 110 11.27 -7.43 -0.55
CA HIS A 110 11.13 -8.73 -1.20
C HIS A 110 9.84 -8.77 -2.03
N GLY A 111 8.69 -8.42 -1.44
CA GLY A 111 7.42 -8.34 -2.15
C GLY A 111 7.43 -7.33 -3.30
N ALA A 112 7.98 -6.13 -3.09
CA ALA A 112 8.14 -5.13 -4.15
C ALA A 112 9.01 -5.64 -5.32
N SER A 113 10.09 -6.38 -5.03
CA SER A 113 10.95 -6.98 -6.05
C SER A 113 10.22 -8.04 -6.89
N ILE A 114 9.34 -8.83 -6.27
CA ILE A 114 8.51 -9.81 -6.97
C ILE A 114 7.50 -9.10 -7.87
N LEU A 115 6.81 -8.06 -7.37
CA LEU A 115 5.83 -7.29 -8.16
C LEU A 115 6.45 -6.60 -9.37
N LEU A 116 7.71 -6.15 -9.29
CA LEU A 116 8.45 -5.65 -10.46
C LEU A 116 8.69 -6.72 -11.52
N ARG A 117 8.86 -7.98 -11.12
CA ARG A 117 9.11 -9.13 -12.02
C ARG A 117 7.83 -9.73 -12.60
N VAL A 118 6.77 -9.80 -11.80
CA VAL A 118 5.50 -10.44 -12.18
C VAL A 118 4.72 -9.58 -13.17
N SER A 119 4.78 -8.25 -13.04
CA SER A 119 4.12 -7.35 -13.98
C SER A 119 4.97 -6.13 -14.31
N ALA A 120 5.08 -5.84 -15.61
CA ALA A 120 5.69 -4.62 -16.13
C ALA A 120 4.75 -3.40 -16.07
N HIS A 121 3.46 -3.59 -15.79
CA HIS A 121 2.41 -2.59 -16.02
C HIS A 121 1.68 -2.24 -14.73
N TRP A 122 2.32 -1.39 -13.91
CA TRP A 122 1.70 -0.71 -12.77
C TRP A 122 2.42 0.61 -12.48
N ASP A 123 1.74 1.56 -11.85
CA ASP A 123 2.21 2.93 -11.67
C ASP A 123 2.59 3.22 -10.22
N TRP A 124 1.84 2.67 -9.26
CA TRP A 124 2.09 2.82 -7.82
C TRP A 124 2.14 1.49 -7.08
N PHE A 125 2.94 1.45 -6.03
CA PHE A 125 3.07 0.37 -5.07
C PHE A 125 2.47 0.80 -3.72
N ILE A 126 1.65 -0.07 -3.13
CA ILE A 126 1.03 0.14 -1.82
C ILE A 126 1.22 -1.13 -0.98
N ASN A 127 1.78 -0.99 0.21
CA ASN A 127 1.86 -2.06 1.20
C ASN A 127 0.74 -1.93 2.23
N LEU A 128 -0.01 -3.01 2.45
CA LEU A 128 -1.10 -3.10 3.41
C LEU A 128 -0.84 -4.29 4.35
N SER A 129 -1.16 -4.14 5.63
CA SER A 129 -1.28 -5.28 6.55
C SER A 129 -2.73 -5.76 6.63
N ALA A 130 -2.96 -6.92 7.26
CA ALA A 130 -4.30 -7.41 7.57
C ALA A 130 -5.11 -6.47 8.49
N ASP A 131 -4.46 -5.49 9.13
CA ASP A 131 -5.08 -4.46 9.98
C ASP A 131 -5.46 -3.19 9.22
N ASP A 132 -5.14 -3.11 7.92
CA ASP A 132 -5.53 -2.01 7.04
C ASP A 132 -6.89 -2.28 6.39
N TYR A 133 -7.65 -1.21 6.12
CA TYR A 133 -8.88 -1.30 5.37
C TYR A 133 -9.14 -0.05 4.51
N PRO A 134 -9.67 -0.18 3.27
CA PRO A 134 -9.95 0.97 2.41
C PRO A 134 -11.16 1.78 2.88
N LEU A 135 -11.14 3.09 2.62
CA LEU A 135 -12.22 4.05 2.92
C LEU A 135 -12.88 4.62 1.66
N VAL A 136 -12.36 4.22 0.49
CA VAL A 136 -12.80 4.62 -0.84
C VAL A 136 -12.77 3.38 -1.74
N THR A 137 -13.60 3.37 -2.77
CA THR A 137 -13.59 2.29 -3.75
C THR A 137 -12.33 2.35 -4.63
N GLN A 138 -12.02 1.25 -5.32
CA GLN A 138 -10.92 1.27 -6.29
C GLN A 138 -11.18 2.24 -7.45
N ASP A 139 -12.43 2.33 -7.92
CA ASP A 139 -12.79 3.29 -8.96
C ASP A 139 -12.59 4.74 -8.49
N ASP A 140 -12.91 5.07 -7.24
CA ASP A 140 -12.62 6.37 -6.64
C ASP A 140 -11.12 6.67 -6.66
N LEU A 141 -10.31 5.73 -6.15
CA LEU A 141 -8.88 5.90 -6.04
C LEU A 141 -8.21 6.02 -7.42
N LEU A 142 -8.53 5.13 -8.35
CA LEU A 142 -8.00 5.14 -9.71
C LEU A 142 -8.43 6.39 -10.47
N HIS A 143 -9.66 6.86 -10.28
CA HIS A 143 -10.15 8.09 -10.88
C HIS A 143 -9.32 9.28 -10.42
N ILE A 144 -9.15 9.46 -9.11
CA ILE A 144 -8.38 10.59 -8.59
C ILE A 144 -6.90 10.50 -8.96
N LEU A 145 -6.29 9.32 -8.87
CA LEU A 145 -4.88 9.13 -9.26
C LEU A 145 -4.65 9.38 -10.76
N SER A 146 -5.67 9.23 -11.61
CA SER A 146 -5.55 9.51 -13.05
C SER A 146 -5.23 10.98 -13.37
N TYR A 147 -5.58 11.89 -12.47
CA TYR A 147 -5.28 13.33 -12.58
C TYR A 147 -3.93 13.73 -11.98
N LEU A 148 -3.21 12.79 -11.36
CA LEU A 148 -1.94 13.06 -10.68
C LEU A 148 -0.74 12.57 -11.50
N PRO A 149 0.42 13.27 -11.43
CA PRO A 149 1.65 12.75 -11.99
C PRO A 149 2.04 11.41 -11.36
N LYS A 150 2.28 10.40 -12.22
CA LYS A 150 2.59 9.02 -11.83
C LYS A 150 3.90 8.83 -11.07
N ASP A 151 4.74 9.86 -11.01
CA ASP A 151 6.01 9.86 -10.28
C ASP A 151 5.89 10.40 -8.85
N LEU A 152 4.71 10.85 -8.41
CA LEU A 152 4.48 11.28 -7.04
C LEU A 152 4.58 10.12 -6.03
N ASN A 153 5.13 10.44 -4.85
CA ASN A 153 5.29 9.51 -3.72
C ASN A 153 4.64 10.12 -2.47
N PHE A 154 3.66 9.44 -1.89
CA PHE A 154 2.92 9.88 -0.70
C PHE A 154 3.50 9.21 0.53
N VAL A 155 4.35 9.94 1.24
CA VAL A 155 5.09 9.46 2.41
C VAL A 155 5.10 10.53 3.48
N ASN A 156 4.46 10.24 4.62
CA ASN A 156 4.61 11.08 5.80
C ASN A 156 6.05 10.99 6.32
N HIS A 157 6.69 12.12 6.60
CA HIS A 157 8.07 12.18 7.07
C HIS A 157 8.41 13.47 7.83
N THR A 158 9.43 13.40 8.67
CA THR A 158 10.09 14.56 9.29
C THR A 158 11.58 14.24 9.53
N SER A 159 12.44 15.26 9.44
CA SER A 159 13.84 15.15 9.91
C SER A 159 13.98 15.48 11.39
N TYR A 160 12.94 16.07 12.01
CA TYR A 160 12.93 16.33 13.44
C TYR A 160 12.62 15.05 14.19
N ILE A 161 13.70 14.39 14.57
CA ILE A 161 13.63 13.14 15.29
C ILE A 161 13.56 13.41 16.80
N GLY A 162 14.18 14.50 17.29
CA GLY A 162 14.13 14.93 18.69
C GLY A 162 14.49 13.81 19.67
N TRP A 163 13.69 13.64 20.73
CA TRP A 163 13.90 12.57 21.72
C TRP A 163 13.88 11.15 21.12
N ARG A 164 13.22 10.95 19.96
CA ARG A 164 13.17 9.64 19.29
C ARG A 164 14.55 9.23 18.77
N GLU A 165 15.49 10.14 18.61
CA GLU A 165 16.81 9.84 18.06
C GLU A 165 17.54 8.83 18.95
N SER A 166 17.59 9.14 20.25
CA SER A 166 18.24 8.32 21.27
C SER A 166 17.55 6.97 21.54
N ARG A 167 16.28 6.83 21.12
CA ARG A 167 15.42 5.65 21.34
C ARG A 167 15.11 4.83 20.08
N LYS A 168 15.28 5.40 18.88
CA LYS A 168 14.91 4.75 17.61
C LYS A 168 16.03 4.71 16.57
N LEU A 169 16.99 5.64 16.57
CA LEU A 169 18.02 5.67 15.52
C LEU A 169 19.41 5.30 16.03
N LYS A 170 19.75 5.71 17.26
CA LYS A 170 21.01 5.36 17.90
C LYS A 170 21.06 3.93 18.48
N PRO A 171 19.96 3.32 18.98
CA PRO A 171 20.00 1.95 19.46
C PRO A 171 20.36 0.96 18.37
N ILE A 172 21.10 -0.07 18.76
CA ILE A 172 21.47 -1.19 17.89
C ILE A 172 20.62 -2.38 18.31
N VAL A 173 19.92 -2.99 17.36
CA VAL A 173 19.11 -4.19 17.58
C VAL A 173 19.60 -5.35 16.72
N VAL A 174 19.45 -6.56 17.24
CA VAL A 174 19.55 -7.80 16.46
C VAL A 174 18.14 -8.32 16.26
N ASP A 175 17.75 -8.44 14.99
CA ASP A 175 16.46 -8.98 14.58
C ASP A 175 16.60 -10.50 14.31
N PRO A 176 16.10 -11.38 15.19
CA PRO A 176 16.24 -12.82 15.03
C PRO A 176 15.59 -13.35 13.75
N GLY A 177 14.52 -12.71 13.27
CA GLY A 177 13.88 -13.07 12.00
C GLY A 177 14.78 -12.85 10.80
N LEU A 178 15.61 -11.79 10.84
CA LEU A 178 16.54 -11.49 9.77
C LEU A 178 17.82 -12.33 9.85
N TYR A 179 18.35 -12.55 11.05
CA TYR A 179 19.68 -13.15 11.23
C TYR A 179 19.69 -14.65 11.56
N LEU A 180 18.67 -15.13 12.27
CA LEU A 180 18.60 -16.50 12.79
C LEU A 180 17.45 -17.31 12.17
N GLU A 181 16.55 -16.66 11.43
CA GLU A 181 15.31 -17.28 10.95
C GLU A 181 14.47 -17.87 12.09
N GLU A 182 14.39 -17.15 13.22
CA GLU A 182 13.71 -17.60 14.45
C GLU A 182 12.50 -16.76 14.84
N GLU A 183 11.58 -17.39 15.59
CA GLU A 183 10.45 -16.70 16.20
C GLU A 183 10.78 -16.09 17.57
N ASP A 184 11.38 -14.88 17.63
CA ASP A 184 11.74 -14.24 18.90
C ASP A 184 11.73 -12.69 18.84
N GLU A 185 11.68 -12.04 20.01
CA GLU A 185 11.75 -10.59 20.15
C GLU A 185 13.12 -10.02 19.75
N VAL A 186 13.15 -8.75 19.36
CA VAL A 186 14.40 -8.06 18.99
C VAL A 186 15.30 -7.88 20.21
N PHE A 187 16.58 -8.24 20.07
CA PHE A 187 17.57 -8.04 21.13
C PHE A 187 18.19 -6.65 21.03
N TYR A 188 18.28 -5.94 22.16
CA TYR A 188 18.93 -4.63 22.23
C TYR A 188 20.37 -4.77 22.69
N ALA A 189 21.31 -4.19 21.93
CA ALA A 189 22.67 -4.02 22.41
C ALA A 189 22.73 -2.94 23.50
N THR A 190 23.70 -3.05 24.40
CA THR A 190 23.95 -2.04 25.43
C THR A 190 24.59 -0.78 24.86
N GLN A 191 25.43 -0.93 23.81
CA GLN A 191 26.04 0.18 23.10
C GLN A 191 25.06 0.82 22.10
N LYS A 192 25.29 2.11 21.85
CA LYS A 192 24.59 2.90 20.83
C LYS A 192 25.59 3.36 19.78
N ARG A 193 25.11 3.71 18.59
CA ARG A 193 25.92 4.29 17.51
C ARG A 193 25.54 5.73 17.23
N GLU A 194 26.49 6.46 16.65
CA GLU A 194 26.22 7.78 16.12
C GLU A 194 25.40 7.71 14.81
N LEU A 195 24.77 8.84 14.48
CA LEU A 195 24.05 8.95 13.22
C LEU A 195 25.04 9.07 12.05
N PRO A 196 24.65 8.61 10.84
CA PRO A 196 25.43 8.84 9.64
C PRO A 196 25.60 10.34 9.36
N ASP A 197 26.78 10.73 8.89
CA ASP A 197 27.11 12.08 8.45
C ASP A 197 26.96 12.27 6.93
N ALA A 198 27.01 11.17 6.16
CA ALA A 198 26.90 11.17 4.70
C ALA A 198 25.49 11.50 4.17
N TYR A 199 24.43 11.32 4.97
CA TYR A 199 23.04 11.59 4.60
C TYR A 199 22.19 11.89 5.84
N ARG A 200 21.07 12.59 5.66
CA ARG A 200 20.15 12.91 6.76
C ARG A 200 19.09 11.83 6.91
N LEU A 201 18.89 11.32 8.12
CA LEU A 201 17.79 10.40 8.41
C LEU A 201 16.45 11.14 8.48
N PHE A 202 15.43 10.52 7.90
CA PHE A 202 14.03 10.93 8.03
C PHE A 202 13.22 9.77 8.61
N SER A 203 12.21 10.07 9.41
CA SER A 203 11.29 9.07 9.96
C SER A 203 9.84 9.51 9.76
N GLY A 204 8.94 8.55 9.59
CA GLY A 204 7.52 8.80 9.46
C GLY A 204 6.67 7.55 9.63
N SER A 205 5.69 7.37 8.74
CA SER A 205 4.85 6.17 8.72
C SER A 205 5.51 5.06 7.90
N SER A 206 5.27 3.80 8.26
CA SER A 206 5.61 2.65 7.43
C SER A 206 4.63 2.42 6.28
N SER A 207 3.48 3.12 6.29
CA SER A 207 2.52 3.13 5.19
C SER A 207 2.86 4.22 4.20
N SER A 208 2.83 3.87 2.91
CA SER A 208 3.21 4.76 1.82
C SER A 208 2.53 4.35 0.51
N ILE A 209 2.32 5.32 -0.37
CA ILE A 209 2.00 5.08 -1.79
C ILE A 209 3.21 5.53 -2.60
N LEU A 210 3.90 4.60 -3.23
CA LEU A 210 5.20 4.81 -3.85
C LEU A 210 5.12 4.62 -5.36
N SER A 211 5.67 5.56 -6.12
CA SER A 211 5.76 5.41 -7.57
C SER A 211 6.62 4.20 -7.97
N ARG A 212 6.28 3.55 -9.08
CA ARG A 212 7.08 2.45 -9.64
C ARG A 212 8.53 2.85 -9.86
N LYS A 213 8.78 4.05 -10.40
CA LYS A 213 10.13 4.58 -10.65
C LYS A 213 10.97 4.64 -9.37
N PHE A 214 10.36 4.95 -8.23
CA PHE A 214 11.04 4.96 -6.95
C PHE A 214 11.31 3.55 -6.42
N ILE A 215 10.36 2.62 -6.56
CA ILE A 215 10.57 1.22 -6.20
C ILE A 215 11.69 0.60 -7.05
N GLU A 216 11.71 0.83 -8.35
CA GLU A 216 12.80 0.41 -9.24
C GLU A 216 14.15 0.97 -8.79
N PHE A 217 14.20 2.23 -8.38
CA PHE A 217 15.43 2.84 -7.84
C PHE A 217 15.92 2.14 -6.56
N CYS A 218 15.00 1.82 -5.64
CA CYS A 218 15.32 1.12 -4.40
C CYS A 218 15.80 -0.32 -4.64
N ILE A 219 15.17 -1.05 -5.56
CA ILE A 219 15.45 -2.47 -5.81
C ILE A 219 16.64 -2.68 -6.73
N LEU A 220 16.71 -1.94 -7.86
CA LEU A 220 17.82 -2.08 -8.82
C LEU A 220 19.10 -1.43 -8.29
N GLY A 221 18.98 -0.46 -7.36
CA GLY A 221 20.11 0.19 -6.70
C GLY A 221 21.04 0.88 -7.69
N THR A 222 20.49 1.67 -8.61
CA THR A 222 21.31 2.47 -9.55
C THR A 222 22.16 3.53 -8.82
N ASP A 223 21.78 3.87 -7.59
CA ASP A 223 22.53 4.70 -6.65
C ASP A 223 22.95 3.87 -5.43
N ASN A 224 23.99 4.29 -4.72
CA ASN A 224 24.49 3.58 -3.55
C ASN A 224 23.64 3.80 -2.30
N LEU A 225 22.95 4.94 -2.18
CA LEU A 225 22.21 5.33 -0.98
C LEU A 225 21.19 4.26 -0.53
N PRO A 226 20.34 3.66 -1.39
CA PRO A 226 19.46 2.57 -0.96
C PRO A 226 20.20 1.42 -0.28
N ARG A 227 21.32 0.96 -0.84
CA ARG A 227 22.11 -0.15 -0.29
C ARG A 227 22.80 0.24 1.02
N THR A 228 23.45 1.40 1.05
CA THR A 228 24.13 1.90 2.25
C THR A 228 23.13 2.09 3.39
N LEU A 229 21.93 2.60 3.10
CA LEU A 229 20.90 2.77 4.11
C LEU A 229 20.37 1.42 4.61
N LEU A 230 20.22 0.40 3.77
CA LEU A 230 19.86 -0.95 4.22
C LEU A 230 20.89 -1.53 5.17
N MET A 231 22.19 -1.38 4.86
CA MET A 231 23.27 -1.80 5.76
C MET A 231 23.22 -1.06 7.10
N TYR A 232 22.86 0.22 7.10
CA TYR A 232 22.65 0.95 8.34
C TYR A 232 21.43 0.40 9.10
N LEU A 233 20.30 0.20 8.42
CA LEU A 233 19.02 -0.16 9.03
C LEU A 233 18.89 -1.64 9.42
N SER A 234 19.81 -2.52 9.02
CA SER A 234 19.80 -3.95 9.39
C SER A 234 19.81 -4.18 10.90
N ASN A 235 20.37 -3.23 11.65
CA ASN A 235 20.43 -3.25 13.11
C ASN A 235 19.75 -2.02 13.75
N SER A 236 18.73 -1.46 13.10
CA SER A 236 17.91 -0.37 13.66
C SER A 236 16.51 -0.85 14.03
N PRO A 237 15.93 -0.31 15.10
CA PRO A 237 14.51 -0.50 15.33
C PRO A 237 13.68 0.32 14.34
N SER A 238 12.47 -0.13 14.03
CA SER A 238 11.48 0.58 13.21
C SER A 238 11.98 0.93 11.78
N SER A 239 12.84 0.12 11.17
CA SER A 239 13.49 0.38 9.87
C SER A 239 12.51 0.74 8.74
N SER A 240 11.34 0.11 8.69
CA SER A 240 10.29 0.40 7.68
C SER A 240 9.79 1.85 7.72
N SER A 241 9.85 2.50 8.88
CA SER A 241 9.42 3.90 9.05
C SER A 241 10.50 4.92 8.67
N VAL A 242 11.73 4.46 8.39
CA VAL A 242 12.92 5.31 8.14
C VAL A 242 13.38 5.21 6.69
N TYR A 243 13.30 4.01 6.10
CA TYR A 243 13.89 3.70 4.81
C TYR A 243 13.39 4.58 3.66
N PHE A 244 12.10 4.49 3.32
CA PHE A 244 11.55 5.23 2.18
C PHE A 244 11.64 6.76 2.36
N PRO A 245 11.26 7.35 3.52
CA PRO A 245 11.46 8.78 3.76
C PRO A 245 12.89 9.25 3.51
N THR A 246 13.88 8.51 4.03
CA THR A 246 15.28 8.89 3.94
C THR A 246 15.78 8.88 2.50
N ILE A 247 15.46 7.84 1.72
CA ILE A 247 15.90 7.77 0.32
C ILE A 247 15.24 8.86 -0.51
N LEU A 248 13.92 9.05 -0.34
CA LEU A 248 13.18 10.08 -1.07
C LEU A 248 13.78 11.46 -0.85
N CYS A 249 14.08 11.81 0.40
CA CYS A 249 14.54 13.15 0.72
C CYS A 249 16.02 13.42 0.44
N ASN A 250 16.88 12.39 0.45
CA ASN A 250 18.29 12.55 0.09
C ASN A 250 18.56 12.33 -1.41
N SER A 251 17.59 11.84 -2.18
CA SER A 251 17.73 11.67 -3.63
C SER A 251 17.28 12.90 -4.41
N ARG A 252 18.19 13.50 -5.18
CA ARG A 252 17.87 14.64 -6.08
C ARG A 252 16.81 14.29 -7.13
N LYS A 253 16.66 13.00 -7.48
CA LYS A 253 15.69 12.52 -8.46
C LYS A 253 14.26 12.51 -7.89
N PHE A 254 14.10 12.26 -6.59
CA PHE A 254 12.79 12.00 -5.99
C PHE A 254 12.34 13.05 -4.97
N ASN A 255 13.26 13.82 -4.39
CA ASN A 255 12.92 14.79 -3.34
C ASN A 255 11.85 15.82 -3.76
N ARG A 256 11.72 16.12 -5.06
CA ARG A 256 10.68 17.01 -5.61
C ARG A 256 9.33 16.32 -5.84
N THR A 257 9.30 15.00 -5.93
CA THR A 257 8.10 14.18 -6.14
C THR A 257 7.47 13.67 -4.84
N THR A 258 8.09 13.95 -3.69
CA THR A 258 7.59 13.54 -2.38
C THR A 258 6.50 14.49 -1.89
N ILE A 259 5.37 13.92 -1.48
CA ILE A 259 4.28 14.60 -0.78
C ILE A 259 4.30 14.12 0.67
N ASN A 260 4.38 15.07 1.62
CA ASN A 260 4.48 14.75 3.06
C ASN A 260 3.12 14.37 3.67
N HIS A 261 2.51 13.31 3.15
CA HIS A 261 1.24 12.75 3.58
C HIS A 261 1.17 11.29 3.10
N ASN A 262 0.63 10.36 3.90
CA ASN A 262 0.55 8.94 3.53
C ASN A 262 -0.88 8.47 3.17
N LEU A 263 -1.88 9.35 3.28
CA LEU A 263 -3.29 9.07 2.95
C LEU A 263 -3.89 7.92 3.78
N ARG A 264 -3.36 7.68 4.98
CA ARG A 264 -3.86 6.69 5.94
C ARG A 264 -4.34 7.38 7.20
N TYR A 265 -5.58 7.09 7.60
CA TYR A 265 -6.15 7.51 8.88
C TYR A 265 -5.69 6.56 10.00
N ALA A 266 -5.31 7.14 11.13
CA ALA A 266 -5.03 6.42 12.36
C ALA A 266 -5.36 7.31 13.55
N SER A 267 -5.96 6.72 14.58
CA SER A 267 -6.18 7.39 15.86
C SER A 267 -5.00 7.11 16.79
N PHE A 268 -4.59 8.10 17.58
CA PHE A 268 -3.42 7.99 18.45
C PHE A 268 -3.75 8.34 19.90
N ASN A 269 -3.16 7.60 20.83
CA ASN A 269 -3.20 7.96 22.25
C ASN A 269 -2.26 9.14 22.57
N SER A 270 -2.25 9.57 23.84
CA SER A 270 -1.37 10.66 24.32
C SER A 270 0.13 10.36 24.16
N ARG A 271 0.52 9.09 24.02
CA ARG A 271 1.90 8.63 23.78
C ARG A 271 2.24 8.51 22.29
N LYS A 272 1.32 8.86 21.39
CA LYS A 272 1.43 8.73 19.92
C LYS A 272 1.53 7.27 19.45
N GLU A 273 0.92 6.36 20.17
CA GLU A 273 0.72 4.97 19.74
C GLU A 273 -0.64 4.84 19.08
N ALA A 274 -0.72 4.07 17.99
CA ALA A 274 -1.95 3.89 17.25
C ALA A 274 -2.94 3.07 18.09
N LEU A 275 -4.19 3.53 18.15
CA LEU A 275 -5.28 2.86 18.85
C LEU A 275 -6.12 2.04 17.87
N PRO A 276 -6.59 0.84 18.26
CA PRO A 276 -7.54 0.10 17.45
C PRO A 276 -8.80 0.91 17.17
N LEU A 277 -9.17 0.98 15.89
CA LEU A 277 -10.33 1.70 15.41
C LEU A 277 -11.60 0.89 15.65
N ASN A 278 -12.66 1.57 16.09
CA ASN A 278 -13.97 0.99 16.34
C ASN A 278 -15.07 1.95 15.86
N THR A 279 -16.34 1.53 15.95
CA THR A 279 -17.52 2.27 15.47
C THR A 279 -17.59 3.73 15.92
N SER A 280 -17.05 4.09 17.10
CA SER A 280 -17.02 5.49 17.56
C SER A 280 -16.15 6.40 16.69
N ASN A 281 -15.18 5.84 15.97
CA ASN A 281 -14.27 6.56 15.09
C ASN A 281 -14.81 6.74 13.66
N PHE A 282 -15.97 6.16 13.32
CA PHE A 282 -16.46 6.09 11.95
C PHE A 282 -16.59 7.47 11.29
N ASN A 283 -17.21 8.43 11.98
CA ASN A 283 -17.39 9.78 11.46
C ASN A 283 -16.05 10.48 11.20
N ASP A 284 -15.11 10.43 12.15
CA ASP A 284 -13.79 11.05 11.99
C ASP A 284 -13.01 10.45 10.82
N LEU A 285 -13.16 9.13 10.65
CA LEU A 285 -12.53 8.36 9.59
C LEU A 285 -13.09 8.73 8.21
N VAL A 286 -14.41 8.91 8.08
CA VAL A 286 -15.04 9.42 6.85
C VAL A 286 -14.61 10.86 6.56
N MET A 287 -14.62 11.73 7.57
CA MET A 287 -14.25 13.15 7.44
C MET A 287 -12.76 13.36 7.16
N SER A 288 -11.91 12.37 7.42
CA SER A 288 -10.46 12.48 7.19
C SER A 288 -10.08 12.62 5.72
N GLY A 289 -10.93 12.14 4.80
CA GLY A 289 -10.62 12.04 3.37
C GLY A 289 -9.44 11.12 3.04
N ALA A 290 -9.04 10.24 3.97
CA ALA A 290 -7.98 9.26 3.76
C ALA A 290 -8.44 8.14 2.81
N VAL A 291 -7.47 7.44 2.21
CA VAL A 291 -7.71 6.29 1.33
C VAL A 291 -7.83 5.00 2.13
N PHE A 292 -7.01 4.86 3.19
CA PHE A 292 -6.98 3.69 4.07
C PHE A 292 -7.10 4.12 5.53
N ALA A 293 -7.45 3.18 6.41
CA ALA A 293 -7.39 3.36 7.85
C ALA A 293 -6.83 2.12 8.53
N ALA A 294 -6.25 2.31 9.72
CA ALA A 294 -5.74 1.25 10.57
C ALA A 294 -5.37 1.75 11.98
N PRO A 295 -5.12 0.84 12.94
CA PRO A 295 -5.37 -0.61 12.86
C PRO A 295 -6.82 -0.97 13.19
N PHE A 296 -7.37 -1.96 12.48
CA PHE A 296 -8.63 -2.61 12.84
C PHE A 296 -8.37 -3.95 13.53
N GLU A 297 -9.18 -4.29 14.52
CA GLU A 297 -9.18 -5.64 15.09
C GLU A 297 -9.95 -6.61 14.18
N ALA A 298 -9.63 -7.90 14.28
CA ALA A 298 -10.36 -8.95 13.58
C ALA A 298 -11.85 -8.92 13.95
N ASN A 299 -12.73 -8.99 12.94
CA ASN A 299 -14.19 -9.02 13.08
C ASN A 299 -14.78 -7.80 13.82
N ASN A 300 -14.09 -6.64 13.81
CA ASN A 300 -14.65 -5.43 14.40
C ASN A 300 -15.88 -4.94 13.61
N PRO A 301 -17.02 -4.59 14.26
CA PRO A 301 -18.23 -4.16 13.57
C PRO A 301 -18.07 -2.93 12.66
N ILE A 302 -17.06 -2.09 12.90
CA ILE A 302 -16.77 -0.96 12.00
C ILE A 302 -16.43 -1.41 10.58
N LEU A 303 -15.84 -2.61 10.40
CA LEU A 303 -15.53 -3.13 9.07
C LEU A 303 -16.81 -3.36 8.27
N ASP A 304 -17.85 -3.92 8.91
CA ASP A 304 -19.16 -4.14 8.27
C ASP A 304 -19.86 -2.81 7.96
N GLN A 305 -19.65 -1.82 8.83
CA GLN A 305 -20.11 -0.46 8.58
C GLN A 305 -19.41 0.19 7.37
N ILE A 306 -18.09 0.02 7.24
CA ILE A 306 -17.33 0.50 6.08
C ILE A 306 -17.79 -0.21 4.79
N ASP A 307 -17.95 -1.53 4.82
CA ASP A 307 -18.38 -2.31 3.66
C ASP A 307 -19.78 -1.89 3.17
N SER A 308 -20.70 -1.65 4.09
CA SER A 308 -22.09 -1.29 3.76
C SER A 308 -22.26 0.18 3.39
N GLU A 309 -21.67 1.11 4.16
CA GLU A 309 -21.90 2.55 4.02
C GLU A 309 -20.92 3.25 3.08
N LEU A 310 -19.68 2.76 2.93
CA LEU A 310 -18.65 3.42 2.10
C LEU A 310 -18.34 2.67 0.81
N LEU A 311 -18.22 1.34 0.88
CA LEU A 311 -17.80 0.51 -0.25
C LEU A 311 -18.98 -0.13 -0.98
N HIS A 312 -20.16 -0.19 -0.34
CA HIS A 312 -21.41 -0.75 -0.85
C HIS A 312 -21.26 -2.18 -1.41
N HIS A 313 -20.56 -3.05 -0.68
CA HIS A 313 -20.32 -4.45 -1.05
C HIS A 313 -20.48 -5.40 0.14
N LYS A 314 -20.49 -6.71 -0.16
CA LYS A 314 -20.37 -7.75 0.87
C LYS A 314 -18.91 -8.16 1.04
N TYR A 315 -18.53 -8.56 2.24
CA TYR A 315 -17.14 -8.88 2.60
C TYR A 315 -16.51 -10.02 1.78
N ASP A 316 -17.32 -10.87 1.14
CA ASP A 316 -16.93 -12.03 0.32
C ASP A 316 -17.10 -11.77 -1.20
N GLU A 317 -17.41 -10.54 -1.59
CA GLU A 317 -17.63 -10.13 -2.98
C GLU A 317 -16.75 -8.90 -3.30
N PRO A 318 -16.23 -8.76 -4.53
CA PRO A 318 -15.47 -7.57 -4.91
C PRO A 318 -16.34 -6.31 -4.85
N VAL A 319 -15.71 -5.17 -4.55
CA VAL A 319 -16.39 -3.87 -4.63
C VAL A 319 -16.84 -3.60 -6.07
N PRO A 320 -18.14 -3.33 -6.33
CA PRO A 320 -18.62 -3.06 -7.67
C PRO A 320 -18.00 -1.78 -8.26
N GLY A 321 -17.40 -1.91 -9.44
CA GLY A 321 -16.85 -0.79 -10.22
C GLY A 321 -17.48 -0.68 -11.61
N GLY A 322 -16.97 0.22 -12.45
CA GLY A 322 -17.42 0.39 -13.82
C GLY A 322 -17.17 -0.82 -14.73
N TRP A 323 -16.26 -1.70 -14.32
CA TRP A 323 -15.99 -3.00 -14.94
C TRP A 323 -17.02 -4.09 -14.58
N CYS A 324 -17.96 -3.82 -13.67
CA CYS A 324 -19.03 -4.74 -13.29
C CYS A 324 -20.31 -4.44 -14.11
N LEU A 325 -20.75 -5.38 -14.94
CA LEU A 325 -21.87 -5.22 -15.88
C LEU A 325 -23.15 -5.99 -15.48
N GLY A 326 -23.18 -6.60 -14.29
CA GLY A 326 -24.37 -7.30 -13.81
C GLY A 326 -25.57 -6.36 -13.62
N GLU A 327 -26.73 -6.78 -14.11
CA GLU A 327 -27.96 -5.95 -14.11
C GLU A 327 -28.71 -5.99 -12.77
N ASN A 328 -28.49 -7.02 -11.93
CA ASN A 328 -29.18 -7.23 -10.66
C ASN A 328 -28.32 -6.84 -9.45
N GLU A 329 -28.95 -6.36 -8.37
CA GLU A 329 -28.26 -6.02 -7.12
C GLU A 329 -27.48 -7.18 -6.51
N THR A 330 -27.90 -8.42 -6.78
CA THR A 330 -27.28 -9.65 -6.28
C THR A 330 -26.10 -10.15 -7.10
N ASP A 331 -25.94 -9.69 -8.35
CA ASP A 331 -25.02 -10.28 -9.33
C ASP A 331 -24.12 -9.24 -10.01
N LYS A 332 -23.89 -8.09 -9.36
CA LYS A 332 -23.26 -6.90 -9.97
C LYS A 332 -21.96 -7.21 -10.73
N CYS A 333 -21.09 -8.06 -10.20
CA CYS A 333 -19.78 -8.37 -10.80
C CYS A 333 -19.67 -9.80 -11.38
N THR A 334 -20.79 -10.45 -11.70
CA THR A 334 -20.78 -11.77 -12.38
C THR A 334 -20.43 -11.66 -13.86
N VAL A 335 -20.89 -10.58 -14.51
CA VAL A 335 -20.54 -10.22 -15.89
C VAL A 335 -19.50 -9.11 -15.87
N TRP A 336 -18.39 -9.30 -16.57
CA TRP A 336 -17.27 -8.36 -16.56
C TRP A 336 -17.22 -7.56 -17.85
N GLY A 337 -17.03 -6.26 -17.70
CA GLY A 337 -16.84 -5.30 -18.77
C GLY A 337 -15.39 -4.87 -18.89
N ASP A 338 -15.23 -3.68 -19.44
CA ASP A 338 -13.92 -3.06 -19.63
C ASP A 338 -13.38 -2.53 -18.29
N ALA A 339 -12.18 -2.98 -17.94
CA ALA A 339 -11.47 -2.55 -16.74
C ALA A 339 -11.03 -1.07 -16.80
N GLU A 340 -11.09 -0.42 -17.96
CA GLU A 340 -10.78 1.00 -18.14
C GLU A 340 -11.94 1.93 -17.79
N VAL A 341 -13.16 1.39 -17.69
CA VAL A 341 -14.34 2.17 -17.32
C VAL A 341 -14.40 2.27 -15.80
N LEU A 342 -14.22 3.48 -15.29
CA LEU A 342 -14.38 3.79 -13.87
C LEU A 342 -15.73 4.47 -13.60
N ARG A 343 -16.35 4.14 -12.47
CA ARG A 343 -17.54 4.78 -11.92
C ARG A 343 -17.21 5.35 -10.54
N PRO A 344 -16.52 6.52 -10.47
CA PRO A 344 -16.25 7.17 -9.19
C PRO A 344 -17.55 7.52 -8.47
N GLY A 345 -17.56 7.30 -7.17
CA GLY A 345 -18.66 7.61 -6.25
C GLY A 345 -18.31 8.74 -5.27
N PRO A 346 -19.00 8.81 -4.12
CA PRO A 346 -18.75 9.84 -3.11
C PRO A 346 -17.34 9.79 -2.49
N GLY A 347 -16.67 8.64 -2.53
CA GLY A 347 -15.29 8.50 -2.05
C GLY A 347 -14.31 9.35 -2.86
N ALA A 348 -14.50 9.45 -4.17
CA ALA A 348 -13.68 10.30 -5.04
C ALA A 348 -13.78 11.77 -4.64
N GLN A 349 -14.97 12.27 -4.32
CA GLN A 349 -15.18 13.66 -3.90
C GLN A 349 -14.46 13.97 -2.59
N ARG A 350 -14.58 13.09 -1.57
CA ARG A 350 -13.85 13.25 -0.30
C ARG A 350 -12.33 13.26 -0.50
N LEU A 351 -11.84 12.40 -1.38
CA LEU A 351 -10.42 12.29 -1.69
C LEU A 351 -9.92 13.50 -2.50
N GLU A 352 -10.72 14.01 -3.44
CA GLU A 352 -10.44 15.24 -4.17
C GLU A 352 -10.30 16.42 -3.22
N GLU A 353 -11.27 16.63 -2.33
CA GLU A 353 -11.21 17.68 -1.30
C GLU A 353 -9.95 17.55 -0.44
N ARG A 354 -9.58 16.31 -0.06
CA ARG A 354 -8.35 16.06 0.69
C ARG A 354 -7.11 16.43 -0.10
N PHE A 355 -7.03 16.12 -1.39
CA PHE A 355 -5.91 16.53 -2.23
C PHE A 355 -5.85 18.04 -2.42
N VAL A 356 -7.00 18.70 -2.64
CA VAL A 356 -7.07 20.16 -2.68
C VAL A 356 -6.52 20.75 -1.39
N GLN A 357 -6.88 20.22 -0.22
CA GLN A 357 -6.31 20.67 1.06
C GLN A 357 -4.78 20.45 1.14
N ILE A 358 -4.28 19.28 0.74
CA ILE A 358 -2.85 18.95 0.76
C ILE A 358 -2.05 19.87 -0.19
N PHE A 359 -2.58 20.16 -1.37
CA PHE A 359 -1.90 20.94 -2.40
C PHE A 359 -2.14 22.46 -2.30
N SER A 360 -3.23 22.87 -1.66
CA SER A 360 -3.53 24.28 -1.40
C SER A 360 -2.49 24.91 -0.48
N ASN A 361 -2.31 26.23 -0.62
CA ASN A 361 -1.39 27.05 0.18
C ASN A 361 0.12 26.81 -0.01
N GLY A 362 0.53 25.89 -0.89
CA GLY A 362 1.96 25.62 -1.16
C GLY A 362 2.72 25.02 0.03
N THR A 363 2.02 24.72 1.12
CA THR A 363 2.56 24.14 2.36
C THR A 363 3.21 22.78 2.11
N PHE A 364 2.72 22.01 1.15
CA PHE A 364 3.37 20.76 0.73
C PHE A 364 4.81 20.99 0.23
N ARG A 365 5.10 22.16 -0.38
CA ARG A 365 6.47 22.48 -0.82
C ARG A 365 7.35 22.85 0.37
N SER A 366 6.79 23.53 1.37
CA SER A 366 7.50 23.95 2.58
C SER A 366 7.64 22.86 3.63
N SER A 367 6.85 21.78 3.58
CA SER A 367 6.93 20.63 4.48
C SER A 367 7.66 19.42 3.88
N ARG A 368 8.06 19.51 2.60
CA ARG A 368 8.73 18.45 1.87
C ARG A 368 10.22 18.46 2.14
N CYS A 369 10.71 17.38 2.74
CA CYS A 369 12.12 17.12 2.99
C CYS A 369 12.83 18.29 3.68
N VAL A 370 12.13 18.91 4.64
CA VAL A 370 12.66 20.00 5.45
C VAL A 370 13.80 19.47 6.31
N TYR A 371 14.88 20.23 6.38
CA TYR A 371 15.97 20.01 7.31
C TYR A 371 15.71 20.85 8.55
N GLU A 372 15.06 20.23 9.53
CA GLU A 372 14.91 20.72 10.90
C GLU A 372 16.11 20.34 11.78
#